data_AF-A0A6J4ECK8-F1
#
_entry.id   AF-A0A6J4ECK8-F1
#
_cell.length_a   1.000
_cell.length_b   1.000
_cell.length_c   1.000
_cell.angle_alpha   90.00
_cell.angle_beta   90.00
_cell.angle_gamma   90.00
#
_symmetry.space_group_name_H-M   'P 1'
#
loop_
_entity.id
_entity.type
_entity.pdbx_description
1 polymer ?
#
loop_
_entity_poly.entity_id
_entity_poly.type
_entity_poly.pdbx_seq_one_letter_code
_entity_poly.pdbx_strand_id
1 'polypeptide(L)'
;MPRILARKDPGAFKTLPLHVEATPDGLTYQALGLPLNFTQMLERRRRPVEVADSQRFAVELANLGVSVRLTLELQGREYWVLVRQRRLDRGDTVLKLISGYVPAHELNLPLLTAIQEVAEECLIETPDGWLGGRFADTWLPTPYQRQLHYREASHFRLSPLSGAARPVQSGSLTLLERPRAYVHLPTASLQLVYDMSLELPRDARQVSFFHVDESLHDGELVAALERRRPDIYLLPRDHGKPTGELLTLRNGEFKPASTRGVWLSESFAEQDGWLVRDERIRWKDWLARVGTAERSRRLAC
;
A
#
# COMPACT_ATOMS: atom_id res chain seq x y z
N MET A 1 10.15 4.15 23.95
CA MET A 1 8.76 3.70 24.06
C MET A 1 8.01 4.36 22.93
N PRO A 2 7.13 3.62 22.23
CA PRO A 2 6.28 4.19 21.19
C PRO A 2 5.45 5.35 21.75
N ARG A 3 5.30 6.43 20.98
CA ARG A 3 4.41 7.55 21.32
C ARG A 3 3.04 7.29 20.72
N ILE A 4 2.01 7.18 21.55
CA ILE A 4 0.63 7.05 21.07
C ILE A 4 0.23 8.36 20.38
N LEU A 5 -0.27 8.25 19.15
CA LEU A 5 -0.73 9.38 18.34
C LEU A 5 -2.26 9.47 18.33
N ALA A 6 -2.96 8.34 18.23
CA ALA A 6 -4.42 8.30 18.23
C ALA A 6 -4.96 6.99 18.81
N ARG A 7 -6.23 7.05 19.19
CA ARG A 7 -7.07 5.89 19.52
C ARG A 7 -8.35 6.00 18.70
N LYS A 8 -8.76 4.91 18.05
CA LYS A 8 -9.98 4.82 17.24
C LYS A 8 -10.80 3.62 17.71
N ASP A 9 -12.12 3.75 17.66
CA ASP A 9 -13.02 2.62 17.89
C ASP A 9 -13.01 1.70 16.65
N PRO A 10 -12.56 0.43 16.76
CA PRO A 10 -12.57 -0.51 15.63
C PRO A 10 -13.97 -0.77 15.08
N GLY A 11 -15.03 -0.55 15.85
CA GLY A 11 -16.42 -0.74 15.44
C GLY A 11 -16.89 0.27 14.39
N ALA A 12 -16.24 1.44 14.30
CA ALA A 12 -16.58 2.49 13.35
C ALA A 12 -16.18 2.14 11.91
N PHE A 13 -15.15 1.32 11.74
CA PHE A 13 -14.70 0.89 10.42
C PHE A 13 -15.59 -0.24 9.87
N LYS A 14 -16.17 0.00 8.69
CA LYS A 14 -17.01 -0.98 7.98
C LYS A 14 -16.54 -1.14 6.54
N THR A 15 -16.52 -2.38 6.06
CA THR A 15 -16.22 -2.73 4.66
C THR A 15 -17.43 -3.42 4.02
N LEU A 16 -17.43 -3.58 2.70
CA LEU A 16 -18.46 -4.33 1.98
C LEU A 16 -17.84 -5.52 1.24
N PRO A 17 -18.48 -6.70 1.29
CA PRO A 17 -18.25 -7.76 0.32
C PRO A 17 -18.50 -7.26 -1.09
N LEU A 18 -17.87 -7.92 -2.07
CA LEU A 18 -17.94 -7.54 -3.47
C LEU A 18 -18.44 -8.68 -4.31
N HIS A 19 -19.19 -8.37 -5.36
CA HIS A 19 -19.26 -9.21 -6.56
C HIS A 19 -18.29 -8.65 -7.59
N VAL A 20 -17.41 -9.50 -8.13
CA VAL A 20 -16.38 -9.11 -9.10
C VAL A 20 -16.55 -9.91 -10.38
N GLU A 21 -16.55 -9.21 -11.51
CA GLU A 21 -16.55 -9.79 -12.85
C GLU A 21 -15.30 -9.35 -13.60
N ALA A 22 -14.56 -10.32 -14.12
CA ALA A 22 -13.33 -10.09 -14.85
C ALA A 22 -13.43 -10.60 -16.29
N THR A 23 -12.78 -9.87 -17.19
CA THR A 23 -12.55 -10.22 -18.58
C THR A 23 -11.09 -9.95 -18.93
N PRO A 24 -10.57 -10.43 -20.08
CA PRO A 24 -9.21 -10.10 -20.50
C PRO A 24 -8.92 -8.59 -20.55
N ASP A 25 -9.94 -7.79 -20.86
CA ASP A 25 -9.82 -6.34 -21.12
C ASP A 25 -10.05 -5.47 -19.89
N GLY A 26 -10.79 -5.96 -18.89
CA GLY A 26 -11.14 -5.15 -17.71
C GLY A 26 -11.82 -5.95 -16.60
N LEU A 27 -11.96 -5.29 -15.44
CA LEU A 27 -12.58 -5.85 -14.24
C LEU A 27 -13.60 -4.87 -13.68
N THR A 28 -14.77 -5.38 -13.30
CA THR A 28 -15.83 -4.60 -12.65
C THR A 28 -16.13 -5.19 -11.29
N TYR A 29 -16.36 -4.34 -10.28
CA TYR A 29 -16.84 -4.77 -8.98
C TYR A 29 -18.06 -3.97 -8.54
N GLN A 30 -18.89 -4.58 -7.69
CA GLN A 30 -20.05 -3.96 -7.07
C GLN A 30 -20.17 -4.42 -5.61
N ALA A 31 -20.71 -3.56 -4.76
CA ALA A 31 -21.00 -3.92 -3.37
C ALA A 31 -22.03 -5.05 -3.29
N LEU A 32 -21.87 -5.93 -2.30
CA LEU A 32 -22.78 -7.03 -2.03
C LEU A 32 -23.18 -7.06 -0.55
N GLY A 33 -24.49 -7.15 -0.29
CA GLY A 33 -25.03 -7.39 1.05
C GLY A 33 -24.84 -6.22 2.02
N LEU A 34 -24.68 -6.55 3.31
CA LEU A 34 -24.58 -5.58 4.41
C LEU A 34 -23.12 -5.26 4.76
N PRO A 35 -22.82 -4.04 5.25
CA PRO A 35 -21.49 -3.69 5.71
C PRO A 35 -21.02 -4.60 6.86
N LEU A 36 -19.77 -5.05 6.78
CA LEU A 36 -19.10 -5.90 7.76
C LEU A 36 -18.16 -5.07 8.62
N ASN A 37 -18.16 -5.33 9.93
CA ASN A 37 -17.10 -4.83 10.81
C ASN A 37 -15.77 -5.57 10.56
N PHE A 38 -14.69 -5.09 11.19
CA PHE A 38 -13.36 -5.66 11.02
C PHE A 38 -13.28 -7.17 11.31
N THR A 39 -13.88 -7.62 12.42
CA THR A 39 -13.89 -9.04 12.81
C THR A 39 -14.61 -9.92 11.78
N GLN A 40 -15.81 -9.51 11.36
CA GLN A 40 -16.62 -10.23 10.36
C GLN A 40 -15.91 -10.30 9.00
N MET A 41 -15.27 -9.20 8.60
CA MET A 41 -14.47 -9.15 7.37
C MET A 41 -13.28 -10.13 7.45
N LEU A 42 -12.54 -10.16 8.57
CA LEU A 42 -11.44 -11.11 8.77
C LEU A 42 -11.91 -12.58 8.73
N GLU A 43 -13.05 -12.89 9.34
CA GLU A 43 -13.63 -14.23 9.28
C GLU A 43 -13.97 -14.66 7.85
N ARG A 44 -14.53 -13.73 7.05
CA ARG A 44 -14.84 -14.00 5.63
C ARG A 44 -13.57 -14.21 4.80
N ARG A 45 -12.51 -13.41 5.04
CA ARG A 45 -11.22 -13.55 4.34
C ARG A 45 -10.49 -14.85 4.63
N ARG A 46 -10.79 -15.53 5.73
CA ARG A 46 -10.21 -16.86 6.04
C ARG A 46 -10.78 -17.99 5.18
N ARG A 47 -11.70 -17.68 4.25
CA ARG A 47 -12.26 -18.64 3.30
C ARG A 47 -11.67 -18.35 1.92
N PRO A 48 -10.63 -19.09 1.49
CA PRO A 48 -10.07 -18.94 0.15
C PRO A 48 -11.14 -19.15 -0.92
N VAL A 49 -10.92 -18.53 -2.08
CA VAL A 49 -11.74 -18.74 -3.27
C VAL A 49 -10.93 -19.45 -4.35
N GLU A 50 -11.60 -20.29 -5.12
CA GLU A 50 -11.00 -20.95 -6.28
C GLU A 50 -11.58 -20.35 -7.56
N VAL A 51 -10.68 -20.02 -8.49
CA VAL A 51 -11.02 -19.48 -9.80
C VAL A 51 -10.21 -20.24 -10.84
N ALA A 52 -10.92 -20.84 -11.80
CA ALA A 52 -10.34 -21.69 -12.83
C ALA A 52 -9.63 -20.88 -13.93
N ASP A 53 -10.32 -19.90 -14.51
CA ASP A 53 -9.79 -19.03 -15.57
C ASP A 53 -9.29 -17.72 -14.96
N SER A 54 -8.00 -17.42 -15.14
CA SER A 54 -7.35 -16.22 -14.55
C SER A 54 -7.72 -14.92 -15.25
N GLN A 55 -8.36 -14.99 -16.43
CA GLN A 55 -8.73 -13.85 -17.25
C GLN A 55 -10.24 -13.60 -17.28
N ARG A 56 -11.07 -14.64 -17.07
CA ARG A 56 -12.53 -14.53 -17.13
C ARG A 56 -13.23 -15.27 -16.00
N PHE A 57 -13.88 -14.54 -15.11
CA PHE A 57 -14.61 -15.13 -13.98
C PHE A 57 -15.62 -14.15 -13.38
N ALA A 58 -16.54 -14.71 -12.59
CA ALA A 58 -17.39 -13.97 -11.67
C ALA A 58 -17.24 -14.59 -10.27
N VAL A 59 -16.98 -13.79 -9.24
CA VAL A 59 -16.70 -14.30 -7.89
C VAL A 59 -17.11 -13.32 -6.80
N GLU A 60 -17.59 -13.83 -5.68
CA GLU A 60 -17.80 -13.04 -4.47
C GLU A 60 -16.51 -12.93 -3.64
N LEU A 61 -16.17 -11.73 -3.22
CA LEU A 61 -14.99 -11.42 -2.42
C LEU A 61 -15.39 -10.77 -1.10
N ALA A 62 -14.53 -10.89 -0.10
CA ALA A 62 -14.74 -10.41 1.26
C ALA A 62 -14.67 -8.88 1.38
N ASN A 63 -13.77 -8.24 0.62
CA ASN A 63 -13.53 -6.80 0.69
C ASN A 63 -12.73 -6.28 -0.51
N LEU A 64 -12.68 -4.94 -0.61
CA LEU A 64 -11.73 -4.19 -1.42
C LEU A 64 -10.56 -3.71 -0.56
N GLY A 65 -9.33 -3.88 -1.02
CA GLY A 65 -8.14 -3.27 -0.45
C GLY A 65 -7.45 -2.37 -1.48
N VAL A 66 -6.73 -1.38 -0.97
CA VAL A 66 -5.91 -0.47 -1.76
C VAL A 66 -4.48 -0.50 -1.26
N SER A 67 -3.54 -0.31 -2.17
CA SER A 67 -2.12 -0.19 -1.89
C SER A 67 -1.52 0.92 -2.73
N VAL A 68 -0.47 1.57 -2.24
CA VAL A 68 0.26 2.60 -2.97
C VAL A 68 1.71 2.20 -3.14
N ARG A 69 2.14 2.09 -4.40
CA ARG A 69 3.56 1.98 -4.75
C ARG A 69 4.11 3.39 -4.92
N LEU A 70 4.64 3.92 -3.82
CA LEU A 70 5.27 5.23 -3.78
C LEU A 70 6.69 5.18 -4.34
N THR A 71 6.94 6.00 -5.36
CA THR A 71 8.27 6.27 -5.90
C THR A 71 8.76 7.61 -5.38
N LEU A 72 9.70 7.59 -4.46
CA LEU A 72 10.36 8.77 -3.89
C LEU A 72 11.59 9.13 -4.73
N GLU A 73 11.70 10.39 -5.16
CA GLU A 73 12.96 10.94 -5.65
C GLU A 73 13.68 11.67 -4.50
N LEU A 74 14.90 11.24 -4.20
CA LEU A 74 15.71 11.82 -3.14
C LEU A 74 17.20 11.73 -3.47
N GLN A 75 17.92 12.86 -3.34
CA GLN A 75 19.36 12.94 -3.62
C GLN A 75 19.74 12.39 -5.02
N GLY A 76 18.90 12.65 -6.03
CA GLY A 76 19.14 12.23 -7.42
C GLY A 76 18.98 10.72 -7.68
N ARG A 77 18.30 10.01 -6.78
CA ARG A 77 17.98 8.58 -6.92
C ARG A 77 16.50 8.32 -6.64
N GLU A 78 15.97 7.29 -7.27
CA GLU A 78 14.61 6.81 -7.05
C GLU A 78 14.58 5.70 -6.00
N TYR A 79 13.51 5.67 -5.20
CA TYR A 79 13.28 4.63 -4.20
C TYR A 79 11.82 4.21 -4.22
N TRP A 80 11.55 2.92 -4.06
CA TRP A 80 10.25 2.49 -3.58
C TRP A 80 10.20 2.54 -2.06
N VAL A 81 9.10 3.09 -1.54
CA VAL A 81 8.83 3.12 -0.10
C VAL A 81 8.07 1.85 0.28
N LEU A 82 8.61 1.12 1.26
CA LEU A 82 8.03 -0.10 1.80
C LEU A 82 7.83 0.05 3.30
N VAL A 83 6.78 -0.55 3.85
CA VAL A 83 6.52 -0.56 5.29
C VAL A 83 6.53 -1.99 5.82
N ARG A 84 6.98 -2.17 7.07
CA ARG A 84 6.94 -3.47 7.74
C ARG A 84 5.58 -3.65 8.38
N GLN A 85 4.98 -4.81 8.13
CA GLN A 85 3.77 -5.25 8.80
C GLN A 85 4.00 -6.55 9.56
N ARG A 86 3.52 -6.60 10.80
CA ARG A 86 3.38 -7.85 11.56
C ARG A 86 1.95 -8.36 11.43
N ARG A 87 1.76 -9.48 10.74
CA ARG A 87 0.43 -10.09 10.51
C ARG A 87 0.15 -11.07 11.65
N LEU A 88 -0.51 -10.60 12.70
CA LEU A 88 -0.78 -11.40 13.89
C LEU A 88 -1.66 -12.62 13.59
N ASP A 89 -2.61 -12.48 12.67
CA ASP A 89 -3.49 -13.54 12.19
C ASP A 89 -2.73 -14.66 11.44
N ARG A 90 -1.54 -14.37 10.92
CA ARG A 90 -0.69 -15.32 10.16
C ARG A 90 0.59 -15.71 10.88
N GLY A 91 0.91 -15.04 12.00
CA GLY A 91 2.12 -15.29 12.78
C GLY A 91 3.42 -14.92 12.06
N ASP A 92 3.39 -13.99 11.11
CA ASP A 92 4.56 -13.62 10.31
C ASP A 92 4.79 -12.11 10.17
N THR A 93 5.85 -11.76 9.42
CA THR A 93 6.23 -10.37 9.15
C THR A 93 6.65 -10.24 7.70
N VAL A 94 6.13 -9.21 7.03
CA VAL A 94 6.41 -8.90 5.64
C VAL A 94 6.76 -7.42 5.48
N LEU A 95 7.49 -7.09 4.41
CA LEU A 95 7.48 -5.73 3.87
C LEU A 95 6.35 -5.64 2.83
N LYS A 96 5.56 -4.59 2.93
CA LYS A 96 4.41 -4.34 2.05
C LYS A 96 4.49 -2.92 1.49
N LEU A 97 3.61 -2.67 0.53
CA LEU A 97 3.23 -1.31 0.17
C LEU A 97 2.39 -0.69 1.28
N ILE A 98 2.34 0.64 1.36
CA ILE A 98 1.34 1.34 2.17
C ILE A 98 -0.03 0.92 1.70
N SER A 99 -0.91 0.50 2.62
CA SER A 99 -2.11 -0.21 2.22
C SER A 99 -3.21 -0.16 3.26
N GLY A 100 -4.45 0.03 2.81
CA GLY A 100 -5.64 0.06 3.64
C GLY A 100 -6.79 -0.75 3.08
N TYR A 101 -7.82 -0.94 3.91
CA TYR A 101 -9.09 -1.47 3.46
C TYR A 101 -10.00 -0.32 3.04
N VAL A 102 -10.68 -0.45 1.91
CA VAL A 102 -11.60 0.60 1.45
C VAL A 102 -12.88 0.55 2.30
N PRO A 103 -13.24 1.64 3.00
CA PRO A 103 -14.46 1.68 3.78
C PRO A 103 -15.69 1.64 2.87
N ALA A 104 -16.80 1.13 3.40
CA ALA A 104 -18.04 0.92 2.65
C ALA A 104 -18.55 2.20 1.93
N HIS A 105 -18.34 3.37 2.53
CA HIS A 105 -18.79 4.66 1.98
C HIS A 105 -17.83 5.28 0.95
N GLU A 106 -16.62 4.74 0.78
CA GLU A 106 -15.63 5.17 -0.22
C GLU A 106 -15.44 4.12 -1.33
N LEU A 107 -16.33 3.13 -1.44
CA LEU A 107 -16.15 2.00 -2.35
C LEU A 107 -16.04 2.41 -3.83
N ASN A 108 -16.66 3.54 -4.19
CA ASN A 108 -16.56 4.16 -5.53
C ASN A 108 -15.40 5.15 -5.68
N LEU A 109 -14.66 5.46 -4.59
CA LEU A 109 -13.54 6.41 -4.53
C LEU A 109 -12.27 5.78 -3.91
N PRO A 110 -11.81 4.59 -4.33
CA PRO A 110 -10.66 3.93 -3.70
C PRO A 110 -9.35 4.73 -3.76
N LEU A 111 -9.20 5.65 -4.73
CA LEU A 111 -8.06 6.57 -4.79
C LEU A 111 -7.99 7.47 -3.55
N LEU A 112 -9.15 7.90 -3.02
CA LEU A 112 -9.22 8.73 -1.82
C LEU A 112 -8.67 7.96 -0.61
N THR A 113 -9.11 6.71 -0.40
CA THR A 113 -8.55 5.85 0.64
C THR A 113 -7.03 5.70 0.46
N ALA A 114 -6.57 5.42 -0.78
CA ALA A 114 -5.16 5.23 -1.06
C ALA A 114 -4.28 6.44 -0.68
N ILE A 115 -4.71 7.67 -0.99
CA ILE A 115 -3.95 8.89 -0.61
C ILE A 115 -4.05 9.22 0.88
N GLN A 116 -5.15 8.86 1.54
CA GLN A 116 -5.28 8.99 3.00
C GLN A 116 -4.30 8.05 3.71
N GLU A 117 -4.20 6.79 3.27
CA GLU A 117 -3.24 5.82 3.82
C GLU A 117 -1.78 6.32 3.70
N VAL A 118 -1.43 6.99 2.61
CA VAL A 118 -0.10 7.61 2.49
C VAL A 118 0.11 8.71 3.55
N ALA A 119 -0.89 9.55 3.78
CA ALA A 119 -0.80 10.60 4.80
C ALA A 119 -0.75 10.03 6.22
N GLU A 120 -1.48 8.95 6.52
CA GLU A 120 -1.54 8.32 7.84
C GLU A 120 -0.31 7.45 8.13
N GLU A 121 0.10 6.60 7.19
CA GLU A 121 1.14 5.60 7.40
C GLU A 121 2.56 6.12 7.07
N CYS A 122 2.73 7.12 6.17
CA CYS A 122 4.05 7.63 5.75
C CYS A 122 4.35 9.02 6.33
N LEU A 123 4.81 9.06 7.57
CA LEU A 123 5.12 10.33 8.22
C LEU A 123 6.55 10.80 7.88
N ILE A 124 6.66 12.06 7.47
CA ILE A 124 7.92 12.68 7.04
C ILE A 124 8.27 13.81 8.01
N GLU A 125 9.35 13.62 8.77
CA GLU A 125 9.86 14.58 9.75
C GLU A 125 11.04 15.37 9.17
N THR A 126 11.04 16.68 9.40
CA THR A 126 12.20 17.56 9.22
C THR A 126 12.60 18.17 10.57
N PRO A 127 13.76 18.85 10.67
CA PRO A 127 14.13 19.58 11.90
C PRO A 127 13.09 20.62 12.34
N ASP A 128 12.32 21.18 11.41
CA ASP A 128 11.34 22.25 11.66
C ASP A 128 9.92 21.72 11.94
N GLY A 129 9.68 20.42 11.78
CA GLY A 129 8.37 19.81 11.99
C GLY A 129 8.01 18.74 10.95
N TRP A 130 6.74 18.34 10.96
CA TRP A 130 6.21 17.30 10.08
C TRP A 130 5.69 17.90 8.77
N LEU A 131 5.89 17.19 7.66
CA LEU A 131 5.33 17.63 6.38
C LEU A 131 3.89 17.15 6.23
N GLY A 132 2.99 18.08 5.91
CA GLY A 132 1.69 17.74 5.33
C GLY A 132 1.85 17.33 3.87
N GLY A 133 0.77 16.81 3.28
CA GLY A 133 0.78 16.34 1.89
C GLY A 133 -0.26 17.03 1.01
N ARG A 134 0.00 17.05 -0.28
CA ARG A 134 -1.00 17.36 -1.32
C ARG A 134 -1.03 16.26 -2.36
N PHE A 135 -2.21 15.97 -2.91
CA PHE A 135 -2.37 15.21 -4.14
C PHE A 135 -2.87 16.16 -5.21
N ALA A 136 -2.07 16.38 -6.26
CA ALA A 136 -2.25 17.51 -7.17
C ALA A 136 -2.45 18.82 -6.39
N ASP A 137 -3.58 19.51 -6.61
CA ASP A 137 -3.91 20.75 -5.90
C ASP A 137 -4.73 20.56 -4.63
N THR A 138 -5.07 19.34 -4.24
CA THR A 138 -5.89 19.06 -3.06
C THR A 138 -5.02 18.74 -1.85
N TRP A 139 -5.30 19.36 -0.71
CA TRP A 139 -4.66 19.04 0.56
C TRP A 139 -5.09 17.65 1.04
N LEU A 140 -4.11 16.84 1.43
CA LEU A 140 -4.36 15.60 2.16
C LEU A 140 -4.73 15.95 3.61
N PRO A 141 -5.40 15.04 4.33
CA PRO A 141 -5.56 15.17 5.76
C PRO A 141 -4.21 15.31 6.48
N THR A 142 -4.21 16.01 7.62
CA THR A 142 -3.07 16.12 8.54
C THR A 142 -3.29 15.22 9.75
N PRO A 143 -3.06 13.91 9.63
CA PRO A 143 -3.35 12.98 10.71
C PRO A 143 -2.52 13.31 11.93
N TYR A 144 -3.09 13.08 13.11
CA TYR A 144 -2.39 13.30 14.38
C TYR A 144 -1.95 14.76 14.64
N GLN A 145 -2.59 15.76 14.01
CA GLN A 145 -2.27 17.18 14.20
C GLN A 145 -2.31 17.67 15.66
N ARG A 146 -3.04 16.97 16.54
CA ARG A 146 -3.06 17.28 17.98
C ARG A 146 -1.76 16.85 18.70
N GLN A 147 -0.98 15.96 18.09
CA GLN A 147 0.23 15.36 18.64
C GLN A 147 1.48 15.74 17.85
N LEU A 148 1.34 16.04 16.56
CA LEU A 148 2.41 16.36 15.63
C LEU A 148 2.30 17.80 15.15
N HIS A 149 3.42 18.54 15.20
CA HIS A 149 3.49 19.91 14.70
C HIS A 149 3.80 19.90 13.20
N TYR A 150 2.77 20.14 12.39
CA TYR A 150 2.90 20.21 10.93
C TYR A 150 3.37 21.58 10.47
N ARG A 151 4.24 21.61 9.46
CA ARG A 151 4.72 22.83 8.81
C ARG A 151 3.63 23.36 7.89
N GLU A 152 3.24 24.62 8.06
CA GLU A 152 2.18 25.25 7.26
C GLU A 152 2.63 25.58 5.83
N ALA A 153 3.87 26.05 5.67
CA ALA A 153 4.40 26.55 4.40
C ALA A 153 5.09 25.49 3.51
N SER A 154 5.26 24.26 3.99
CA SER A 154 6.04 23.21 3.31
C SER A 154 5.33 21.86 3.39
N HIS A 155 5.20 21.21 2.24
CA HIS A 155 4.42 19.99 2.06
C HIS A 155 5.05 19.08 1.00
N PHE A 156 4.88 17.78 1.15
CA PHE A 156 5.18 16.85 0.06
C PHE A 156 4.05 16.84 -0.98
N ARG A 157 4.37 16.42 -2.20
CA ARG A 157 3.39 16.26 -3.27
C ARG A 157 3.31 14.81 -3.73
N LEU A 158 2.08 14.33 -3.88
CA LEU A 158 1.75 13.10 -4.55
C LEU A 158 1.27 13.43 -5.96
N SER A 159 1.76 12.67 -6.93
CA SER A 159 1.24 12.70 -8.29
C SER A 159 1.08 11.27 -8.80
N PRO A 160 0.02 10.97 -9.56
CA PRO A 160 -0.16 9.64 -10.09
C PRO A 160 0.90 9.33 -11.14
N LEU A 161 1.41 8.10 -11.10
CA LEU A 161 2.21 7.51 -12.17
C LEU A 161 1.27 6.60 -12.96
N SER A 162 0.28 7.21 -13.63
CA SER A 162 -0.79 6.49 -14.31
C SER A 162 -0.19 5.51 -15.33
N GLY A 163 -0.50 4.23 -15.15
CA GLY A 163 0.00 3.16 -16.01
C GLY A 163 -0.95 2.82 -17.15
N ALA A 164 -0.47 2.03 -18.11
CA ALA A 164 -1.31 1.37 -19.13
C ALA A 164 -2.08 0.16 -18.56
N ALA A 165 -2.48 0.21 -17.28
CA ALA A 165 -3.20 -0.87 -16.65
C ALA A 165 -4.62 -0.98 -17.23
N ARG A 166 -5.12 -2.21 -17.24
CA ARG A 166 -6.48 -2.53 -17.70
C ARG A 166 -7.53 -1.76 -16.89
N PRO A 167 -8.61 -1.26 -17.51
CA PRO A 167 -9.72 -0.60 -16.80
C PRO A 167 -10.24 -1.42 -15.64
N VAL A 168 -10.51 -0.72 -14.54
CA VAL A 168 -11.25 -1.22 -13.40
C VAL A 168 -12.47 -0.32 -13.17
N GLN A 169 -13.64 -0.90 -12.94
CA GLN A 169 -14.88 -0.17 -12.75
C GLN A 169 -15.55 -0.52 -11.42
N SER A 170 -16.08 0.51 -10.74
CA SER A 170 -17.03 0.36 -9.64
C SER A 170 -18.43 0.54 -10.22
N GLY A 171 -19.13 -0.56 -10.52
CA GLY A 171 -20.35 -0.51 -11.34
C GLY A 171 -20.07 0.11 -12.71
N SER A 172 -20.70 1.26 -13.02
CA SER A 172 -20.48 1.99 -14.27
C SER A 172 -19.34 3.01 -14.22
N LEU A 173 -18.78 3.29 -13.04
CA LEU A 173 -17.74 4.30 -12.86
C LEU A 173 -16.36 3.69 -13.12
N THR A 174 -15.64 4.21 -14.11
CA THR A 174 -14.24 3.83 -14.33
C THR A 174 -13.35 4.51 -13.28
N LEU A 175 -12.50 3.73 -12.61
CA LEU A 175 -11.60 4.26 -11.60
C LEU A 175 -10.52 5.16 -12.22
N LEU A 176 -10.27 6.29 -11.55
CA LEU A 176 -9.20 7.23 -11.91
C LEU A 176 -7.82 6.60 -11.72
N GLU A 177 -6.83 7.13 -12.43
CA GLU A 177 -5.41 6.76 -12.35
C GLU A 177 -5.05 5.30 -12.69
N ARG A 178 -6.00 4.54 -13.27
CA ARG A 178 -5.78 3.19 -13.82
C ARG A 178 -4.96 2.31 -12.85
N PRO A 179 -5.48 2.01 -11.64
CA PRO A 179 -4.77 1.15 -10.71
C PRO A 179 -4.57 -0.24 -11.32
N ARG A 180 -3.46 -0.89 -11.00
CA ARG A 180 -3.32 -2.33 -11.22
C ARG A 180 -4.29 -3.05 -10.28
N ALA A 181 -5.04 -4.02 -10.77
CA ALA A 181 -5.91 -4.83 -9.93
C ALA A 181 -5.54 -6.31 -9.94
N TYR A 182 -5.83 -6.98 -8.83
CA TYR A 182 -5.80 -8.43 -8.72
C TYR A 182 -6.74 -8.95 -7.63
N VAL A 183 -7.23 -10.17 -7.81
CA VAL A 183 -7.93 -10.97 -6.80
C VAL A 183 -6.88 -11.82 -6.09
N HIS A 184 -6.75 -11.61 -4.78
CA HIS A 184 -5.92 -12.44 -3.93
C HIS A 184 -6.74 -13.64 -3.44
N LEU A 185 -6.51 -14.81 -4.01
CA LEU A 185 -7.30 -16.02 -3.74
C LEU A 185 -7.26 -16.46 -2.27
N PRO A 186 -6.09 -16.46 -1.59
CA PRO A 186 -6.02 -16.89 -0.18
C PRO A 186 -6.84 -16.04 0.78
N THR A 187 -7.11 -14.77 0.45
CA THR A 187 -7.91 -13.87 1.30
C THR A 187 -9.26 -13.52 0.72
N ALA A 188 -9.62 -14.08 -0.45
CA ALA A 188 -10.83 -13.73 -1.18
C ALA A 188 -11.04 -12.20 -1.26
N SER A 189 -10.02 -11.45 -1.68
CA SER A 189 -10.10 -9.98 -1.69
C SER A 189 -9.66 -9.39 -3.03
N LEU A 190 -10.35 -8.34 -3.49
CA LEU A 190 -9.88 -7.52 -4.59
C LEU A 190 -8.86 -6.51 -4.05
N GLN A 191 -7.75 -6.35 -4.74
CA GLN A 191 -6.68 -5.42 -4.38
C GLN A 191 -6.41 -4.47 -5.54
N LEU A 192 -6.34 -3.18 -5.24
CA LEU A 192 -5.96 -2.13 -6.18
C LEU A 192 -4.59 -1.58 -5.78
N VAL A 193 -3.69 -1.42 -6.74
CA VAL A 193 -2.37 -0.83 -6.54
C VAL A 193 -2.27 0.43 -7.36
N TYR A 194 -2.19 1.57 -6.68
CA TYR A 194 -1.94 2.87 -7.28
C TYR A 194 -0.44 3.15 -7.31
N ASP A 195 0.05 3.55 -8.47
CA ASP A 195 1.42 4.00 -8.64
C ASP A 195 1.47 5.52 -8.48
N MET A 196 2.35 6.01 -7.61
CA MET A 196 2.44 7.45 -7.31
C MET A 196 3.89 7.87 -7.13
N SER A 197 4.21 9.09 -7.54
CA SER A 197 5.45 9.76 -7.16
C SER A 197 5.25 10.53 -5.86
N LEU A 198 6.25 10.51 -5.00
CA LEU A 198 6.35 11.30 -3.78
C LEU A 198 7.48 12.33 -3.97
N GLU A 199 7.13 13.59 -4.14
CA GLU A 199 8.07 14.70 -4.25
C GLU A 199 8.19 15.42 -2.90
N LEU A 200 9.41 15.56 -2.39
CA LEU A 200 9.69 16.37 -1.21
C LEU A 200 9.90 17.84 -1.62
N PRO A 201 9.48 18.80 -0.78
CA PRO A 201 9.69 20.21 -1.10
C PRO A 201 11.18 20.55 -0.99
N ARG A 202 11.66 21.51 -1.78
CA ARG A 202 13.10 21.84 -1.91
C ARG A 202 13.76 22.27 -0.61
N ASP A 203 12.97 22.80 0.32
CA ASP A 203 13.42 23.22 1.65
C ASP A 203 13.48 22.08 2.67
N ALA A 204 12.96 20.88 2.34
CA ALA A 204 13.07 19.71 3.20
C ALA A 204 14.51 19.21 3.26
N ARG A 205 15.17 19.45 4.39
CA ARG A 205 16.53 18.97 4.69
C ARG A 205 16.49 17.98 5.85
N GLN A 206 17.48 17.08 5.88
CA GLN A 206 17.67 16.10 6.96
C GLN A 206 16.40 15.30 7.29
N VAL A 207 15.65 14.90 6.26
CA VAL A 207 14.37 14.24 6.46
C VAL A 207 14.53 12.87 7.11
N SER A 208 13.56 12.50 7.93
CA SER A 208 13.37 11.14 8.45
C SER A 208 12.01 10.62 8.02
N PHE A 209 11.94 9.34 7.66
CA PHE A 209 10.67 8.67 7.40
C PHE A 209 10.30 7.80 8.59
N PHE A 210 9.02 7.80 8.92
CA PHE A 210 8.45 6.92 9.93
C PHE A 210 7.18 6.25 9.39
N HIS A 211 7.02 4.99 9.76
CA HIS A 211 5.77 4.27 9.58
C HIS A 211 4.94 4.38 10.86
N VAL A 212 3.64 4.63 10.71
CA VAL A 212 2.66 4.48 11.78
C VAL A 212 1.64 3.45 11.32
N ASP A 213 1.52 2.37 12.08
CA ASP A 213 0.51 1.32 11.86
C ASP A 213 -0.52 1.40 13.00
N GLU A 214 -1.74 0.97 12.71
CA GLU A 214 -2.78 0.80 13.71
C GLU A 214 -2.78 -0.64 14.21
N SER A 215 -2.70 -0.80 15.52
CA SER A 215 -2.75 -2.11 16.16
C SER A 215 -3.87 -2.16 17.19
N LEU A 216 -4.55 -3.31 17.26
CA LEU A 216 -5.58 -3.53 18.27
C LEU A 216 -4.91 -3.75 19.63
N HIS A 217 -5.19 -2.87 20.58
CA HIS A 217 -4.72 -2.95 21.96
C HIS A 217 -5.90 -2.67 22.90
N ASP A 218 -6.18 -3.61 23.81
CA ASP A 218 -7.27 -3.52 24.79
C ASP A 218 -8.65 -3.15 24.18
N GLY A 219 -8.91 -3.62 22.96
CA GLY A 219 -10.17 -3.38 22.25
C GLY A 219 -10.24 -2.07 21.45
N GLU A 220 -9.18 -1.24 21.48
CA GLU A 220 -9.07 -0.02 20.68
C GLU A 220 -8.02 -0.16 19.58
N LEU A 221 -8.21 0.53 18.45
CA LEU A 221 -7.16 0.70 17.45
C LEU A 221 -6.23 1.83 17.92
N VAL A 222 -4.97 1.49 18.18
CA VAL A 222 -3.95 2.42 18.65
C VAL A 222 -2.94 2.66 17.54
N ALA A 223 -2.83 3.92 17.11
CA ALA A 223 -1.78 4.40 16.22
C ALA A 223 -0.59 4.88 17.07
N ALA A 224 0.59 4.32 16.87
CA ALA A 224 1.78 4.66 17.66
C ALA A 224 3.02 4.86 16.81
N LEU A 225 3.81 5.90 17.15
CA LEU A 225 5.07 6.24 16.51
C LEU A 225 6.25 5.64 17.26
N GLU A 226 7.01 4.74 16.64
CA GLU A 226 8.26 4.19 17.18
C GLU A 226 9.48 4.75 16.45
N ARG A 227 10.18 5.69 17.09
CA ARG A 227 11.35 6.37 16.51
C ARG A 227 12.63 5.55 16.54
N ARG A 228 12.73 4.54 17.42
CA ARG A 228 13.96 3.75 17.59
C ARG A 228 14.10 2.69 16.50
N ARG A 229 12.99 2.22 15.95
CA ARG A 229 12.93 1.20 14.91
C ARG A 229 11.97 1.68 13.82
N PRO A 230 12.48 2.39 12.80
CA PRO A 230 11.63 2.80 11.71
C PRO A 230 11.16 1.56 10.97
N ASP A 231 9.84 1.36 10.95
CA ASP A 231 9.17 0.31 10.19
C ASP A 231 8.89 0.75 8.74
N ILE A 232 9.71 1.67 8.23
CA ILE A 232 9.70 2.13 6.84
C ILE A 232 11.08 1.97 6.23
N TYR A 233 11.10 1.51 4.98
CA TYR A 233 12.27 1.12 4.24
C TYR A 233 12.24 1.73 2.85
N LEU A 234 13.42 1.99 2.32
CA LEU A 234 13.63 2.50 0.98
C LEU A 234 14.34 1.43 0.18
N LEU A 235 13.73 1.03 -0.94
CA LEU A 235 14.28 0.10 -1.92
C LEU A 235 14.81 0.93 -3.09
N PRO A 236 16.13 1.12 -3.23
CA PRO A 236 16.69 1.92 -4.30
C PRO A 236 16.35 1.34 -5.68
N ARG A 237 16.20 2.23 -6.65
CA ARG A 237 15.97 1.88 -8.05
C ARG A 237 17.05 2.49 -8.93
N ASP A 238 17.47 1.70 -9.91
CA ASP A 238 18.35 2.11 -10.99
C ASP A 238 17.64 1.88 -12.32
N HIS A 239 17.47 2.94 -13.11
CA HIS A 239 16.70 2.92 -14.36
C HIS A 239 15.32 2.23 -14.22
N GLY A 240 14.60 2.55 -13.14
CA GLY A 240 13.29 1.98 -12.83
C GLY A 240 13.31 0.54 -12.27
N LYS A 241 14.47 -0.02 -11.94
CA LYS A 241 14.59 -1.41 -11.46
C LYS A 241 15.10 -1.45 -10.04
N PRO A 242 14.56 -2.32 -9.18
CA PRO A 242 15.07 -2.46 -7.82
C PRO A 242 16.52 -2.97 -7.82
N THR A 243 17.40 -2.32 -7.06
CA THR A 243 18.82 -2.72 -6.97
C THR A 243 19.05 -3.95 -6.10
N GLY A 244 18.06 -4.29 -5.26
CA GLY A 244 18.16 -5.37 -4.26
C GLY A 244 18.78 -4.96 -2.94
N GLU A 245 19.15 -3.69 -2.79
CA GLU A 245 19.45 -3.07 -1.51
C GLU A 245 18.17 -2.73 -0.75
N LEU A 246 18.30 -2.59 0.57
CA LEU A 246 17.23 -2.12 1.44
C LEU A 246 17.84 -1.11 2.41
N LEU A 247 17.27 0.08 2.50
CA LEU A 247 17.79 1.18 3.29
C LEU A 247 16.71 1.69 4.26
N THR A 248 17.14 2.42 5.27
CA THR A 248 16.30 3.30 6.09
C THR A 248 16.89 4.70 6.02
N LEU A 249 16.06 5.73 6.16
CA LEU A 249 16.51 7.13 6.13
C LEU A 249 16.17 7.82 7.46
N ARG A 250 17.20 8.36 8.10
CA ARG A 250 17.05 9.11 9.35
C ARG A 250 17.97 10.31 9.37
N ASN A 251 17.42 11.48 9.66
CA ASN A 251 18.13 12.76 9.69
C ASN A 251 18.91 13.04 8.39
N GLY A 252 18.37 12.61 7.25
CA GLY A 252 19.03 12.72 5.94
C GLY A 252 20.13 11.68 5.67
N GLU A 253 20.41 10.76 6.60
CA GLU A 253 21.41 9.71 6.44
C GLU A 253 20.78 8.36 6.12
N PHE A 254 21.26 7.73 5.06
CA PHE A 254 20.88 6.37 4.70
C PHE A 254 21.62 5.35 5.56
N LYS A 255 20.89 4.33 6.04
CA LYS A 255 21.45 3.19 6.75
C LYS A 255 20.99 1.89 6.09
N PRO A 256 21.91 0.98 5.74
CA PRO A 256 21.54 -0.34 5.22
C PRO A 256 20.68 -1.12 6.21
N ALA A 257 19.68 -1.81 5.68
CA ALA A 257 18.85 -2.77 6.39
C ALA A 257 19.12 -4.19 5.85
N SER A 258 19.07 -5.18 6.75
CA SER A 258 19.27 -6.57 6.35
C SER A 258 18.12 -7.06 5.48
N THR A 259 18.46 -7.71 4.37
CA THR A 259 17.52 -8.42 3.49
C THR A 259 17.40 -9.91 3.82
N ARG A 260 18.21 -10.40 4.78
CA ARG A 260 18.22 -11.82 5.17
C ARG A 260 16.89 -12.19 5.85
N GLY A 261 16.21 -13.19 5.28
CA GLY A 261 14.94 -13.69 5.82
C GLY A 261 13.75 -12.75 5.58
N VAL A 262 13.93 -11.70 4.77
CA VAL A 262 12.83 -10.79 4.40
C VAL A 262 11.84 -11.49 3.49
N TRP A 263 10.56 -11.29 3.79
CA TRP A 263 9.43 -11.65 2.95
C TRP A 263 8.71 -10.37 2.50
N LEU A 264 8.23 -10.38 1.27
CA LEU A 264 7.39 -9.34 0.71
C LEU A 264 5.94 -9.83 0.71
N SER A 265 4.98 -8.91 0.85
CA SER A 265 3.55 -9.23 0.78
C SER A 265 3.13 -9.72 -0.61
N GLU A 266 1.87 -10.16 -0.72
CA GLU A 266 1.26 -10.70 -1.92
C GLU A 266 1.29 -9.75 -3.13
N SER A 267 1.34 -8.43 -2.91
CA SER A 267 1.41 -7.44 -4.00
C SER A 267 2.70 -7.54 -4.83
N PHE A 268 3.74 -8.17 -4.28
CA PHE A 268 5.01 -8.49 -4.93
C PHE A 268 5.06 -9.91 -5.51
N ALA A 269 4.08 -10.76 -5.18
CA ALA A 269 3.99 -12.09 -5.74
C ALA A 269 3.61 -12.04 -7.23
N GLU A 270 3.74 -13.19 -7.87
CA GLU A 270 3.38 -13.33 -9.27
C GLU A 270 1.86 -13.19 -9.45
N GLN A 271 1.50 -12.38 -10.44
CA GLN A 271 0.14 -12.24 -10.89
C GLN A 271 -0.01 -12.97 -12.23
N ASP A 272 -0.92 -13.93 -12.26
CA ASP A 272 -1.39 -14.61 -13.45
C ASP A 272 -2.77 -14.06 -13.81
N GLY A 273 -2.88 -13.36 -14.95
CA GLY A 273 -4.11 -12.67 -15.33
C GLY A 273 -4.54 -11.66 -14.28
N TRP A 274 -5.68 -11.89 -13.63
CA TRP A 274 -6.16 -11.09 -12.50
C TRP A 274 -5.88 -11.73 -11.15
N LEU A 275 -5.22 -12.87 -11.07
CA LEU A 275 -5.13 -13.67 -9.85
C LEU A 275 -3.73 -13.59 -9.23
N VAL A 276 -3.68 -13.47 -7.90
CA VAL A 276 -2.49 -13.71 -7.09
C VAL A 276 -2.79 -14.87 -6.16
N ARG A 277 -1.92 -15.89 -6.19
CA ARG A 277 -2.11 -17.15 -5.47
C ARG A 277 -1.23 -17.26 -4.23
N ASP A 278 -0.09 -16.58 -4.21
CA ASP A 278 0.85 -16.63 -3.10
C ASP A 278 0.55 -15.53 -2.07
N GLU A 279 0.60 -15.87 -0.79
CA GLU A 279 0.35 -14.94 0.33
C GLU A 279 1.52 -13.99 0.62
N ARG A 280 2.69 -14.32 0.07
CA ARG A 280 3.97 -13.64 0.23
C ARG A 280 5.03 -14.29 -0.67
N ILE A 281 6.10 -13.55 -0.95
CA ILE A 281 7.27 -14.05 -1.69
C ILE A 281 8.56 -13.73 -0.92
N ARG A 282 9.56 -14.61 -0.96
CA ARG A 282 10.86 -14.33 -0.34
C ARG A 282 11.58 -13.24 -1.13
N TRP A 283 12.26 -12.34 -0.43
CA TRP A 283 13.06 -11.27 -1.04
C TRP A 283 13.96 -11.76 -2.18
N LYS A 284 14.73 -12.82 -1.91
CA LYS A 284 15.67 -13.41 -2.88
C LYS A 284 14.98 -13.93 -4.14
N ASP A 285 13.80 -14.53 -3.99
CA ASP A 285 13.08 -15.18 -5.09
C ASP A 285 12.38 -14.09 -5.93
N TRP A 286 11.86 -13.06 -5.27
CA TRP A 286 11.34 -11.86 -5.94
C TRP A 286 12.42 -11.12 -6.73
N LEU A 287 13.60 -10.86 -6.15
CA LEU A 287 14.69 -10.21 -6.87
C LEU A 287 15.16 -10.99 -8.09
N ALA A 288 15.27 -12.32 -7.95
CA ALA A 288 15.62 -13.17 -9.08
C ALA A 288 14.59 -13.01 -10.22
N ARG A 289 13.29 -12.98 -9.90
CA ARG A 289 12.21 -12.80 -10.88
C ARG A 289 12.28 -11.45 -11.58
N VAL A 290 12.42 -10.35 -10.83
CA VAL A 290 12.49 -9.01 -11.41
C VAL A 290 13.73 -8.87 -12.31
N GLY A 291 14.85 -9.50 -11.95
CA GLY A 291 16.03 -9.59 -12.82
C GLY A 291 15.85 -10.49 -14.06
N THR A 292 15.09 -11.59 -13.97
CA THR A 292 14.89 -12.55 -15.07
C THR A 292 13.79 -12.19 -16.07
N ALA A 293 12.74 -11.46 -15.67
CA ALA A 293 11.65 -11.02 -16.56
C ALA A 293 12.17 -10.22 -17.78
N GLU A 294 13.39 -9.70 -17.69
CA GLU A 294 14.10 -9.02 -18.78
C GLU A 294 14.71 -9.95 -19.82
N ARG A 295 15.20 -11.13 -19.45
CA ARG A 295 15.81 -12.07 -20.41
C ARG A 295 14.77 -12.54 -21.43
N SER A 296 13.56 -12.84 -20.97
CA SER A 296 12.47 -13.30 -21.84
C SER A 296 11.90 -12.18 -22.72
N ARG A 297 11.86 -10.93 -22.24
CA ARG A 297 11.44 -9.78 -23.08
C ARG A 297 12.47 -9.38 -24.13
N ARG A 298 13.77 -9.48 -23.83
CA ARG A 298 14.85 -9.22 -24.81
C ARG A 298 15.01 -10.29 -25.88
N LEU A 299 14.59 -11.53 -25.61
CA LEU A 299 14.60 -12.63 -26.57
C LEU A 299 13.33 -12.68 -27.44
N ALA A 300 12.31 -11.87 -27.10
CA ALA A 300 11.05 -11.76 -27.82
C ALA A 300 10.96 -10.49 -28.70
N CYS A 301 12.06 -9.72 -28.82
CA CYS A 301 12.22 -8.60 -29.74
C CYS A 301 13.21 -8.94 -30.84
#